data_AF-A0A9J6E786-F1
#
_entry.id   AF-A0A9J6E786-F1
#
_cell.length_a   1.000
_cell.length_b   1.000
_cell.length_c   1.000
_cell.angle_alpha   90.00
_cell.angle_beta   90.00
_cell.angle_gamma   90.00
#
_symmetry.space_group_name_H-M   'P 1'
#
loop_
_entity.id
_entity.type
_entity.pdbx_description
1 polymer ?
#
loop_
_entity_poly.entity_id
_entity_poly.type
_entity_poly.pdbx_seq_one_letter_code
_entity_poly.pdbx_strand_id
1 'polypeptide(L)'
;MPPDVRLDPTDANFVDVIHSDASKPYFLIEGFGVNQMVGHVDFYPNNGNNQPGCQRYNFRKFVDEGGLIEGVRRLSSCDHIRSLDYYMESITRDMRCLPVAVSCPSWEEFEAGRCSRCGGKDSHCAVMGFYSDRMKTSAEGQRMGRKLYLKTNDGHPFCLHQYQVAVQMSKTPKRAVWDAFGQLYLNLKGKFHVRLGNRPQDIRGGRRYTYYVTTREEVADAGELGLKWNNMDPEVDNQLFVHSVKLRPFDSYFKRSELPRNCENICALRDILNYLYIDSTGVVFTYKPGH
;
A
#
# COMPACT_ATOMS: atom_id res chain seq x y z
N MET A 1 21.01 13.47 -15.38
CA MET A 1 21.72 14.73 -15.09
C MET A 1 22.85 14.44 -14.10
N PRO A 2 24.06 15.01 -14.27
CA PRO A 2 25.15 14.88 -13.31
C PRO A 2 24.73 15.32 -11.90
N PRO A 3 25.29 14.75 -10.80
CA PRO A 3 24.96 15.15 -9.42
C PRO A 3 25.04 16.66 -9.19
N ASP A 4 26.09 17.34 -9.66
CA ASP A 4 26.37 18.76 -9.38
C ASP A 4 25.32 19.77 -9.93
N VAL A 5 24.34 19.32 -10.71
CA VAL A 5 23.31 20.17 -11.34
C VAL A 5 21.89 19.78 -10.95
N ARG A 6 21.73 18.95 -9.92
CA ARG A 6 20.43 18.52 -9.39
C ARG A 6 20.56 18.22 -7.90
N LEU A 7 19.44 17.95 -7.24
CA LEU A 7 19.46 17.33 -5.92
C LEU A 7 20.18 15.98 -5.99
N ASP A 8 21.00 15.68 -4.99
CA ASP A 8 21.72 14.41 -4.82
C ASP A 8 21.83 14.04 -3.34
N PRO A 9 21.94 12.75 -2.97
CA PRO A 9 22.14 12.36 -1.58
C PRO A 9 23.36 13.01 -0.92
N THR A 10 24.38 13.43 -1.68
CA THR A 10 25.55 14.10 -1.12
C THR A 10 25.31 15.54 -0.65
N ASP A 11 24.18 16.15 -0.98
CA ASP A 11 23.91 17.57 -0.71
C ASP A 11 23.59 17.86 0.77
N ALA A 12 23.23 16.84 1.55
CA ALA A 12 22.96 16.95 2.98
C ALA A 12 23.24 15.63 3.72
N ASN A 13 23.27 15.69 5.05
CA ASN A 13 23.41 14.49 5.90
C ASN A 13 22.28 13.46 5.68
N PHE A 14 21.11 13.93 5.24
CA PHE A 14 19.97 13.11 4.87
C PHE A 14 19.10 13.90 3.89
N VAL A 15 18.64 13.23 2.84
CA VAL A 15 17.85 13.80 1.75
C VAL A 15 16.70 12.84 1.51
N ASP A 16 15.48 13.31 1.72
CA ASP A 16 14.26 12.59 1.41
C ASP A 16 13.47 13.30 0.31
N VAL A 17 12.86 12.52 -0.59
CA VAL A 17 12.25 13.05 -1.81
C VAL A 17 10.85 12.45 -1.97
N ILE A 18 9.85 13.29 -2.25
CA ILE A 18 8.49 12.86 -2.58
C ILE A 18 8.25 13.11 -4.08
N HIS A 19 8.13 12.03 -4.84
CA HIS A 19 7.81 12.04 -6.26
C HIS A 19 6.30 11.86 -6.44
N SER A 20 5.56 12.93 -6.73
CA SER A 20 4.11 12.85 -6.95
C SER A 20 3.67 13.08 -8.41
N ASP A 21 4.57 13.60 -9.25
CA ASP A 21 4.33 13.85 -10.68
C ASP A 21 5.55 13.47 -11.54
N ALA A 22 6.08 12.26 -11.31
CA ALA A 22 7.24 11.66 -11.97
C ALA A 22 6.87 10.92 -13.27
N SER A 23 5.73 11.25 -13.87
CA SER A 23 5.22 10.59 -15.07
C SER A 23 6.22 10.69 -16.21
N LYS A 24 6.70 9.54 -16.71
CA LYS A 24 7.53 9.49 -17.92
C LYS A 24 6.76 10.10 -19.10
N PRO A 25 7.45 10.79 -20.04
CA PRO A 25 6.78 11.40 -21.18
C PRO A 25 6.05 10.34 -22.00
N TYR A 26 4.71 10.39 -21.99
CA TYR A 26 3.87 9.61 -22.89
C TYR A 26 3.19 10.58 -23.85
N PHE A 27 3.68 10.60 -25.09
CA PHE A 27 3.17 11.31 -26.27
C PHE A 27 3.03 12.85 -26.16
N LEU A 28 2.30 13.39 -25.17
CA LEU A 28 2.06 14.83 -24.95
C LEU A 28 1.91 15.24 -23.46
N ILE A 29 1.99 14.31 -22.50
CA ILE A 29 1.90 14.60 -21.06
C ILE A 29 3.22 14.19 -20.42
N GLU A 30 3.98 15.20 -20.00
CA GLU A 30 5.18 15.05 -19.18
C GLU A 30 4.82 15.47 -17.76
N GLY A 31 5.19 14.64 -16.77
CA GLY A 31 5.11 15.06 -15.38
C GLY A 31 6.16 16.12 -15.11
N PHE A 32 5.85 17.11 -14.28
CA PHE A 32 6.80 18.18 -13.92
C PHE A 32 7.87 17.71 -12.94
N GLY A 33 7.69 16.54 -12.33
CA GLY A 33 8.63 15.94 -11.39
C GLY A 33 9.67 15.04 -12.05
N VAL A 34 10.82 14.91 -11.39
CA VAL A 34 11.86 13.94 -11.77
C VAL A 34 11.46 12.53 -11.32
N ASN A 35 11.68 11.50 -12.15
CA ASN A 35 11.47 10.10 -11.76
C ASN A 35 12.73 9.41 -11.23
N GLN A 36 13.90 9.97 -11.52
CA GLN A 36 15.18 9.50 -11.00
C GLN A 36 15.20 9.62 -9.48
N MET A 37 15.71 8.60 -8.78
CA MET A 37 16.02 8.69 -7.36
C MET A 37 17.16 9.67 -7.13
N VAL A 38 16.91 10.66 -6.29
CA VAL A 38 17.82 11.77 -6.01
C VAL A 38 18.02 12.00 -4.51
N GLY A 39 17.45 11.15 -3.66
CA GLY A 39 17.62 11.16 -2.20
C GLY A 39 18.20 9.87 -1.63
N HIS A 40 18.37 9.85 -0.31
CA HIS A 40 18.63 8.64 0.46
C HIS A 40 17.36 7.76 0.50
N VAL A 41 16.20 8.40 0.60
CA VAL A 41 14.88 7.77 0.49
C VAL A 41 14.02 8.54 -0.51
N ASP A 42 13.45 7.82 -1.46
CA ASP A 42 12.65 8.38 -2.55
C ASP A 42 11.27 7.73 -2.50
N PHE A 43 10.28 8.52 -2.10
CA PHE A 43 8.88 8.11 -1.95
C PHE A 43 8.10 8.34 -3.24
N TYR A 44 7.39 7.32 -3.69
CA TYR A 44 6.55 7.35 -4.90
C TYR A 44 5.10 7.02 -4.51
N PRO A 45 4.38 7.94 -3.82
CA PRO A 45 2.95 7.78 -3.52
C PRO A 45 2.17 7.53 -4.82
N ASN A 46 1.36 6.47 -4.83
CA ASN A 46 0.53 6.10 -5.98
C ASN A 46 1.36 5.92 -7.27
N ASN A 47 2.52 5.25 -7.15
CA ASN A 47 3.55 5.07 -8.19
C ASN A 47 4.25 6.37 -8.61
N GLY A 48 3.97 7.46 -7.92
CA GLY A 48 4.56 8.77 -8.11
C GLY A 48 4.12 9.53 -9.35
N ASN A 49 3.03 9.13 -10.01
CA ASN A 49 2.65 9.65 -11.32
C ASN A 49 1.28 10.35 -11.33
N ASN A 50 0.19 9.59 -11.13
CA ASN A 50 -1.17 10.12 -11.13
C ASN A 50 -1.72 9.98 -9.71
N GLN A 51 -1.88 11.10 -9.01
CA GLN A 51 -2.34 11.11 -7.64
C GLN A 51 -3.88 11.01 -7.59
N PRO A 52 -4.43 10.21 -6.66
CA PRO A 52 -5.87 10.16 -6.44
C PRO A 52 -6.44 11.56 -6.16
N GLY A 53 -7.62 11.86 -6.72
CA GLY A 53 -8.26 13.18 -6.60
C GLY A 53 -7.83 14.20 -7.66
N CYS A 54 -6.67 14.02 -8.29
CA CYS A 54 -6.25 14.80 -9.46
C CYS A 54 -6.89 14.21 -10.73
N GLN A 55 -8.22 14.28 -10.82
CA GLN A 55 -8.94 13.53 -11.85
C GLN A 55 -8.92 14.19 -13.24
N ARG A 56 -8.92 13.33 -14.26
CA ARG A 56 -9.03 13.67 -15.70
C ARG A 56 -10.40 14.18 -16.14
N TYR A 57 -11.48 14.12 -15.34
CA TYR A 57 -12.77 14.70 -15.78
C TYR A 57 -12.69 16.24 -15.85
N ASN A 58 -11.90 16.84 -14.97
CA ASN A 58 -11.55 18.25 -15.05
C ASN A 58 -10.66 18.54 -16.25
N PHE A 59 -9.95 17.56 -16.81
CA PHE A 59 -9.17 17.77 -18.03
C PHE A 59 -10.09 18.25 -19.15
N ARG A 60 -11.24 17.59 -19.39
CA ARG A 60 -12.18 18.05 -20.43
C ARG A 60 -12.67 19.48 -20.14
N LYS A 61 -13.05 19.77 -18.90
CA LYS A 61 -13.42 21.13 -18.47
C LYS A 61 -12.30 22.15 -18.70
N PHE A 62 -11.05 21.82 -18.36
CA PHE A 62 -9.89 22.69 -18.53
C PHE A 62 -9.50 22.86 -20.00
N VAL A 63 -9.69 21.82 -20.82
CA VAL A 63 -9.53 21.89 -22.27
C VAL A 63 -10.64 22.74 -22.90
N ASP A 64 -11.88 22.60 -22.44
CA ASP A 64 -13.01 23.41 -22.91
C ASP A 64 -12.84 24.89 -22.50
N GLU A 65 -12.24 25.16 -21.33
CA GLU A 65 -11.97 26.52 -20.82
C GLU A 65 -10.70 27.18 -21.41
N GLY A 66 -9.67 26.40 -21.76
CA GLY A 66 -8.33 26.95 -22.05
C GLY A 66 -7.49 26.16 -23.07
N GLY A 67 -8.09 25.18 -23.76
CA GLY A 67 -7.43 24.34 -24.75
C GLY A 67 -6.56 23.22 -24.16
N LEU A 68 -6.03 22.36 -25.03
CA LEU A 68 -5.32 21.14 -24.66
C LEU A 68 -4.11 21.39 -23.74
N ILE A 69 -3.35 22.45 -23.99
CA ILE A 69 -2.14 22.81 -23.24
C ILE A 69 -2.49 23.20 -21.80
N GLU A 70 -3.52 24.04 -21.60
CA GLU A 70 -3.95 24.46 -20.25
C GLU A 70 -4.58 23.29 -19.48
N GLY A 71 -5.28 22.39 -20.18
CA GLY A 71 -5.77 21.13 -19.60
C GLY A 71 -4.65 20.27 -19.03
N VAL A 72 -3.56 20.07 -19.78
CA VAL A 72 -2.39 19.31 -19.32
C VAL A 72 -1.72 20.04 -18.15
N ARG A 73 -1.50 21.36 -18.28
CA ARG A 73 -0.86 22.18 -17.25
C ARG A 73 -1.58 22.09 -15.91
N ARG A 74 -2.91 22.23 -15.89
CA ARG A 74 -3.70 22.18 -14.64
C ARG A 74 -3.74 20.78 -14.03
N LEU A 75 -3.77 19.72 -14.86
CA LEU A 75 -3.71 18.34 -14.37
C LEU A 75 -2.35 18.05 -13.72
N SER A 76 -1.25 18.26 -14.45
CA SER A 76 0.12 18.10 -13.92
C SER A 76 0.37 18.99 -12.71
N SER A 77 -0.19 20.21 -12.67
CA SER A 77 -0.07 21.08 -11.49
C SER A 77 -0.71 20.47 -10.23
N CYS A 78 -1.81 19.71 -10.36
CA CYS A 78 -2.42 19.02 -9.22
C CYS A 78 -1.51 17.91 -8.71
N ASP A 79 -1.07 17.02 -9.60
CA ASP A 79 -0.17 15.91 -9.24
C ASP A 79 1.15 16.44 -8.65
N HIS A 80 1.68 17.53 -9.20
CA HIS A 80 2.93 18.14 -8.76
C HIS A 80 2.83 18.73 -7.35
N ILE A 81 1.77 19.50 -7.06
CA ILE A 81 1.56 20.13 -5.76
C ILE A 81 1.22 19.11 -4.66
N ARG A 82 0.73 17.90 -5.00
CA ARG A 82 0.43 16.85 -4.00
C ARG A 82 1.61 16.48 -3.10
N SER A 83 2.85 16.59 -3.60
CA SER A 83 4.06 16.40 -2.80
C SER A 83 4.09 17.30 -1.55
N LEU A 84 3.70 18.58 -1.72
CA LEU A 84 3.60 19.55 -0.63
C LEU A 84 2.47 19.19 0.33
N ASP A 85 1.29 18.86 -0.19
CA ASP A 85 0.13 18.51 0.63
C ASP A 85 0.41 17.29 1.52
N TYR A 86 1.08 16.27 0.97
CA TYR A 86 1.51 15.09 1.74
C TYR A 86 2.52 15.45 2.82
N TYR A 87 3.49 16.33 2.51
CA TYR A 87 4.46 16.78 3.50
C TYR A 87 3.77 17.58 4.63
N MET A 88 2.88 18.52 4.29
CA MET A 88 2.16 19.34 5.27
C MET A 88 1.29 18.49 6.20
N GLU A 89 0.57 17.49 5.68
CA GLU A 89 -0.21 16.57 6.51
C GLU A 89 0.69 15.76 7.47
N SER A 90 1.86 15.30 7.00
CA SER A 90 2.80 14.51 7.80
C SER A 90 3.40 15.25 9.01
N ILE A 91 3.36 16.59 9.03
CA ILE A 91 3.83 17.40 10.16
C ILE A 91 2.89 17.23 11.36
N THR A 92 1.59 17.05 11.10
CA THR A 92 0.59 16.93 12.15
C THR A 92 0.85 15.66 12.95
N ARG A 93 0.98 15.78 14.28
CA ARG A 93 1.29 14.67 15.20
C ARG A 93 0.12 13.70 15.38
N ASP A 94 -0.75 13.54 14.39
CA ASP A 94 -1.79 12.54 14.45
C ASP A 94 -1.19 11.15 14.16
N MET A 95 -0.49 10.61 15.16
CA MET A 95 0.16 9.29 15.11
C MET A 95 -0.82 8.11 14.93
N ARG A 96 -2.13 8.39 14.82
CA ARG A 96 -3.13 7.37 14.50
C ARG A 96 -2.93 6.79 13.10
N CYS A 97 -2.57 7.63 12.13
CA CYS A 97 -2.30 7.19 10.76
C CYS A 97 -0.91 7.66 10.30
N LEU A 98 0.00 6.72 10.06
CA LEU A 98 1.34 7.00 9.55
C LEU A 98 1.42 6.69 8.05
N PRO A 99 1.93 7.60 7.19
CA PRO A 99 2.13 7.35 5.78
C PRO A 99 3.40 6.50 5.57
N VAL A 100 3.35 5.24 6.02
CA VAL A 100 4.45 4.29 5.89
C VAL A 100 4.60 3.91 4.42
N ALA A 101 5.79 4.09 3.86
CA ALA A 101 6.15 3.63 2.54
C ALA A 101 7.05 2.40 2.61
N VAL A 102 6.98 1.57 1.58
CA VAL A 102 7.58 0.23 1.55
C VAL A 102 8.49 0.12 0.34
N SER A 103 9.73 -0.27 0.57
CA SER A 103 10.69 -0.52 -0.49
C SER A 103 10.35 -1.81 -1.21
N CYS A 104 10.25 -1.72 -2.52
CA CYS A 104 9.87 -2.83 -3.37
C CYS A 104 10.52 -2.70 -4.75
N PRO A 105 10.83 -3.81 -5.45
CA PRO A 105 11.48 -3.75 -6.77
C PRO A 105 10.65 -3.04 -7.84
N SER A 106 9.32 -3.12 -7.74
CA SER A 106 8.39 -2.46 -8.65
C SER A 106 7.07 -2.12 -7.97
N TRP A 107 6.26 -1.29 -8.63
CA TRP A 107 4.91 -0.96 -8.18
C TRP A 107 4.00 -2.18 -8.17
N GLU A 108 4.13 -3.08 -9.15
CA GLU A 108 3.34 -4.29 -9.27
C GLU A 108 3.61 -5.27 -8.11
N GLU A 109 4.87 -5.44 -7.72
CA GLU A 109 5.27 -6.23 -6.55
C GLU A 109 4.75 -5.62 -5.24
N PHE A 110 4.72 -4.28 -5.16
CA PHE A 110 4.15 -3.54 -4.04
C PHE A 110 2.63 -3.75 -3.95
N GLU A 111 1.89 -3.59 -5.05
CA GLU A 111 0.44 -3.81 -5.07
C GLU A 111 0.07 -5.28 -4.78
N ALA A 112 0.91 -6.23 -5.20
CA ALA A 112 0.77 -7.64 -4.84
C ALA A 112 1.13 -7.93 -3.36
N GLY A 113 1.48 -6.92 -2.57
CA GLY A 113 1.82 -7.05 -1.16
C GLY A 113 3.00 -7.98 -0.90
N ARG A 114 3.92 -8.13 -1.86
CA ARG A 114 5.07 -9.05 -1.74
C ARG A 114 6.20 -8.45 -0.90
N CYS A 115 6.16 -7.13 -0.70
CA CYS A 115 7.06 -6.37 0.15
C CYS A 115 6.35 -5.99 1.46
N SER A 116 6.86 -6.44 2.62
CA SER A 116 6.22 -6.18 3.92
C SER A 116 7.14 -6.21 5.14
N ARG A 117 8.45 -6.12 4.92
CA ARG A 117 9.44 -6.20 5.99
C ARG A 117 9.65 -4.82 6.63
N CYS A 118 8.73 -4.42 7.50
CA CYS A 118 8.89 -3.22 8.32
C CYS A 118 9.44 -3.61 9.71
N GLY A 119 10.51 -2.93 10.12
CA GLY A 119 11.11 -3.05 11.45
C GLY A 119 12.53 -3.61 11.48
N GLY A 120 13.27 -3.26 12.54
CA GLY A 120 14.69 -3.58 12.70
C GLY A 120 15.63 -2.63 11.97
N LYS A 121 16.95 -2.90 12.05
CA LYS A 121 18.02 -2.09 11.42
C LYS A 121 17.95 -2.11 9.89
N ASP A 122 17.47 -3.21 9.31
CA ASP A 122 17.31 -3.40 7.85
C ASP A 122 15.86 -3.18 7.39
N SER A 123 15.11 -2.30 8.09
CA SER A 123 13.70 -2.06 7.76
C SER A 123 13.56 -1.58 6.32
N HIS A 124 12.76 -2.30 5.53
CA HIS A 124 12.42 -1.93 4.16
C HIS A 124 11.36 -0.81 4.10
N CYS A 125 10.93 -0.28 5.24
CA CYS A 125 9.86 0.71 5.31
C CYS A 125 10.35 2.02 5.93
N ALA A 126 9.80 3.15 5.49
CA ALA A 126 10.09 4.49 6.03
C ALA A 126 8.79 5.30 6.12
N VAL A 127 8.68 6.22 7.09
CA VAL A 127 7.54 7.15 7.15
C VAL A 127 7.79 8.27 6.14
N MET A 128 6.85 8.53 5.24
CA MET A 128 6.94 9.62 4.27
C MET A 128 6.72 10.98 4.95
N GLY A 129 7.49 12.00 4.55
CA GLY A 129 7.34 13.38 5.02
C GLY A 129 8.19 13.70 6.25
N PHE A 130 7.70 14.55 7.14
CA PHE A 130 8.48 15.19 8.21
C PHE A 130 9.28 14.24 9.12
N TYR A 131 8.79 13.01 9.33
CA TYR A 131 9.43 12.00 10.19
C TYR A 131 10.27 10.96 9.42
N SER A 132 10.55 11.18 8.14
CA SER A 132 11.38 10.31 7.29
C SER A 132 12.80 10.13 7.86
N ASP A 133 13.27 11.16 8.56
CA ASP A 133 14.59 11.27 9.15
C ASP A 133 14.82 10.31 10.33
N ARG A 134 13.76 9.74 10.90
CA ARG A 134 13.86 8.63 11.87
C ARG A 134 14.54 7.39 11.28
N MET A 135 14.67 7.34 9.96
CA MET A 135 15.36 6.28 9.22
C MET A 135 16.83 6.60 8.92
N LYS A 136 17.37 7.76 9.35
CA LYS A 136 18.77 8.19 9.13
C LYS A 136 19.78 7.08 9.40
N THR A 137 19.66 6.39 10.53
CA THR A 137 20.58 5.30 10.94
C THR A 137 20.52 4.06 10.05
N SER A 138 19.44 3.84 9.31
CA SER A 138 19.31 2.75 8.33
C SER A 138 19.79 3.13 6.92
N ALA A 139 20.02 4.43 6.68
CA ALA A 139 20.49 5.00 5.43
C ALA A 139 21.99 5.38 5.48
N GLU A 140 22.59 5.43 6.67
CA GLU A 140 24.02 5.70 6.87
C GLU A 140 24.89 4.72 6.04
N GLY A 141 25.71 5.28 5.15
CA GLY A 141 26.62 4.52 4.27
C GLY A 141 25.98 3.99 2.98
N GLN A 142 24.68 4.17 2.75
CA GLN A 142 24.04 3.81 1.48
C GLN A 142 24.30 4.89 0.42
N ARG A 143 25.12 4.56 -0.59
CA ARG A 143 25.39 5.45 -1.74
C ARG A 143 24.25 5.46 -2.77
N MET A 144 23.31 4.51 -2.69
CA MET A 144 22.16 4.44 -3.58
C MET A 144 20.88 4.70 -2.81
N GLY A 145 20.06 5.62 -3.33
CA GLY A 145 18.73 5.91 -2.81
C GLY A 145 17.81 4.69 -2.83
N ARG A 146 16.83 4.70 -1.92
CA ARG A 146 15.83 3.63 -1.79
C ARG A 146 14.50 4.08 -2.39
N LYS A 147 14.02 3.34 -3.39
CA LYS A 147 12.66 3.50 -3.90
C LYS A 147 11.63 2.92 -2.94
N LEU A 148 10.69 3.73 -2.47
CA LEU A 148 9.61 3.34 -1.58
C LEU A 148 8.23 3.70 -2.17
N TYR A 149 7.25 2.84 -1.95
CA TYR A 149 5.88 2.99 -2.46
C TYR A 149 4.85 2.99 -1.32
N LEU A 150 3.78 3.73 -1.51
CA LEU A 150 2.60 3.77 -0.65
C LEU A 150 1.37 4.18 -1.47
N LYS A 151 0.17 3.93 -0.94
CA LYS A 151 -1.09 4.48 -1.48
C LYS A 151 -1.63 5.57 -0.57
N THR A 152 -2.25 6.59 -1.15
CA THR A 152 -2.92 7.67 -0.42
C THR A 152 -4.38 7.77 -0.82
N ASN A 153 -5.16 8.50 -0.03
CA ASN A 153 -6.54 8.86 -0.36
C ASN A 153 -6.59 9.96 -1.44
N ASP A 154 -7.78 10.24 -1.96
CA ASP A 154 -8.07 11.23 -3.00
C ASP A 154 -8.28 12.67 -2.49
N GLY A 155 -8.29 12.85 -1.18
CA GLY A 155 -8.48 14.13 -0.51
C GLY A 155 -8.04 14.00 0.95
N HIS A 156 -7.90 15.14 1.63
CA HIS A 156 -7.54 15.17 3.04
C HIS A 156 -8.63 14.47 3.91
N PRO A 157 -8.26 13.61 4.88
CA PRO A 157 -6.89 13.18 5.15
C PRO A 157 -6.37 12.22 4.06
N PHE A 158 -5.16 12.46 3.57
CA PHE A 158 -4.49 11.67 2.53
C PHE A 158 -3.96 10.34 3.07
N CYS A 159 -3.64 10.28 4.35
CA CYS A 159 -3.18 9.06 5.00
C CYS A 159 -4.23 7.94 4.91
N LEU A 160 -3.76 6.73 4.59
CA LEU A 160 -4.54 5.51 4.65
C LEU A 160 -3.86 4.54 5.61
N HIS A 161 -4.66 3.77 6.35
CA HIS A 161 -4.16 2.64 7.12
C HIS A 161 -3.81 1.51 6.17
N GLN A 162 -2.60 0.96 6.29
CA GLN A 162 -2.03 0.04 5.32
C GLN A 162 -1.79 -1.32 5.97
N TYR A 163 -2.16 -2.38 5.26
CA TYR A 163 -2.05 -3.75 5.74
C TYR A 163 -1.53 -4.69 4.67
N GLN A 164 -0.68 -5.64 5.07
CA GLN A 164 -0.45 -6.85 4.28
C GLN A 164 -1.48 -7.89 4.69
N VAL A 165 -2.25 -8.35 3.71
CA VAL A 165 -3.16 -9.51 3.86
C VAL A 165 -2.47 -10.72 3.27
N ALA A 166 -2.32 -11.79 4.05
CA ALA A 166 -1.82 -13.07 3.57
C ALA A 166 -2.90 -14.14 3.70
N VAL A 167 -3.32 -14.73 2.59
CA VAL A 167 -4.29 -15.82 2.52
C VAL A 167 -3.55 -17.12 2.22
N GLN A 168 -3.63 -18.10 3.12
CA GLN A 168 -3.08 -19.43 2.94
C GLN A 168 -4.22 -20.38 2.57
N MET A 169 -4.15 -20.98 1.38
CA MET A 169 -5.12 -21.98 0.94
C MET A 169 -4.84 -23.33 1.62
N SER A 170 -5.90 -24.11 1.85
CA SER A 170 -5.80 -25.46 2.44
C SER A 170 -5.16 -26.46 1.48
N LYS A 171 -4.40 -27.41 2.03
CA LYS A 171 -3.72 -28.50 1.27
C LYS A 171 -4.58 -29.77 1.14
N THR A 172 -5.58 -29.96 2.00
CA THR A 172 -6.33 -31.21 2.16
C THR A 172 -7.70 -31.18 1.47
N PRO A 173 -8.11 -32.24 0.74
CA PRO A 173 -9.34 -32.27 -0.02
C PRO A 173 -10.53 -32.80 0.80
N LYS A 174 -11.70 -32.17 0.65
CA LYS A 174 -12.98 -32.89 0.63
C LYS A 174 -13.72 -32.44 -0.63
N ARG A 175 -13.45 -33.16 -1.75
CA ARG A 175 -13.92 -32.93 -3.13
C ARG A 175 -13.25 -31.74 -3.83
N ALA A 176 -12.73 -32.04 -5.02
CA ALA A 176 -11.71 -31.29 -5.71
C ALA A 176 -12.27 -30.09 -6.49
N VAL A 177 -11.99 -28.90 -5.98
CA VAL A 177 -11.64 -27.75 -6.80
C VAL A 177 -10.25 -27.34 -6.34
N TRP A 178 -9.22 -27.71 -7.11
CA TRP A 178 -7.82 -27.42 -6.74
C TRP A 178 -7.41 -26.04 -7.20
N ASP A 179 -7.80 -25.68 -8.41
CA ASP A 179 -7.47 -24.43 -9.06
C ASP A 179 -8.79 -23.81 -9.54
N ALA A 180 -9.07 -22.58 -9.13
CA ALA A 180 -10.23 -21.83 -9.58
C ALA A 180 -9.80 -20.44 -10.01
N PHE A 181 -10.40 -19.93 -11.09
CA PHE A 181 -10.21 -18.55 -11.50
C PHE A 181 -11.26 -17.67 -10.83
N GLY A 182 -10.82 -16.66 -10.07
CA GLY A 182 -11.77 -15.83 -9.36
C GLY A 182 -11.16 -14.63 -8.65
N GLN A 183 -12.02 -13.95 -7.89
CA GLN A 183 -11.67 -12.72 -7.18
C GLN A 183 -11.96 -12.87 -5.69
N LEU A 184 -10.96 -12.61 -4.85
CA LEU A 184 -11.13 -12.55 -3.41
C LEU A 184 -11.50 -11.14 -2.94
N TYR A 185 -12.29 -11.07 -1.87
CA TYR A 185 -12.72 -9.85 -1.21
C TYR A 185 -12.59 -10.01 0.30
N LEU A 186 -11.96 -9.03 0.94
CA LEU A 186 -11.92 -8.92 2.39
C LEU A 186 -13.10 -8.08 2.85
N ASN A 187 -13.83 -8.56 3.85
CA ASN A 187 -14.81 -7.77 4.58
C ASN A 187 -14.20 -7.36 5.92
N LEU A 188 -14.06 -6.07 6.18
CA LEU A 188 -13.59 -5.58 7.48
C LEU A 188 -14.78 -4.96 8.22
N LYS A 189 -15.09 -5.49 9.41
CA LYS A 189 -16.16 -5.01 10.31
C LYS A 189 -17.57 -4.98 9.67
N GLY A 190 -17.84 -5.83 8.68
CA GLY A 190 -19.14 -5.86 7.99
C GLY A 190 -19.45 -4.62 7.12
N LYS A 191 -18.51 -3.68 6.98
CA LYS A 191 -18.72 -2.39 6.31
C LYS A 191 -17.82 -2.18 5.10
N PHE A 192 -16.60 -2.73 5.11
CA PHE A 192 -15.63 -2.49 4.04
C PHE A 192 -15.43 -3.75 3.22
N HIS A 193 -15.99 -3.77 2.01
CA HIS A 193 -15.74 -4.80 1.00
C HIS A 193 -14.53 -4.41 0.15
N VAL A 194 -13.35 -4.86 0.55
CA VAL A 194 -12.10 -4.55 -0.14
C VAL A 194 -11.72 -5.68 -1.09
N ARG A 195 -11.55 -5.35 -2.37
CA ARG A 195 -11.05 -6.30 -3.37
C ARG A 195 -9.58 -6.63 -3.09
N LEU A 196 -9.24 -7.93 -3.06
CA LEU A 196 -7.86 -8.39 -2.91
C LEU A 196 -7.19 -8.57 -4.26
N GLY A 197 -6.27 -7.65 -4.60
CA GLY A 197 -5.63 -7.59 -5.91
C GLY A 197 -6.48 -6.87 -6.96
N ASN A 198 -5.82 -6.41 -8.02
CA ASN A 198 -6.44 -5.54 -9.04
C ASN A 198 -7.23 -6.31 -10.11
N ARG A 199 -6.99 -7.62 -10.25
CA ARG A 199 -7.60 -8.49 -11.26
C ARG A 199 -7.94 -9.85 -10.66
N PRO A 200 -8.92 -10.56 -11.22
CA PRO A 200 -9.15 -11.95 -10.87
C PRO A 200 -7.89 -12.78 -11.22
N GLN A 201 -7.68 -13.87 -10.50
CA GLN A 201 -6.45 -14.66 -10.57
C GLN A 201 -6.72 -16.15 -10.31
N ASP A 202 -5.78 -17.00 -10.71
CA ASP A 202 -5.80 -18.41 -10.38
C ASP A 202 -5.51 -18.62 -8.88
N ILE A 203 -6.46 -19.25 -8.20
CA ILE A 203 -6.38 -19.60 -6.79
C ILE A 203 -6.15 -21.11 -6.68
N ARG A 204 -4.96 -21.49 -6.23
CA ARG A 204 -4.50 -22.87 -6.14
C ARG A 204 -4.48 -23.37 -4.70
N GLY A 205 -4.93 -24.59 -4.49
CA GLY A 205 -4.86 -25.30 -3.21
C GLY A 205 -3.45 -25.32 -2.65
N GLY A 206 -3.33 -25.16 -1.32
CA GLY A 206 -2.05 -25.13 -0.61
C GLY A 206 -1.16 -23.91 -0.87
N ARG A 207 -1.49 -23.03 -1.84
CA ARG A 207 -0.69 -21.85 -2.16
C ARG A 207 -0.99 -20.70 -1.20
N ARG A 208 0.04 -19.88 -0.96
CA ARG A 208 -0.06 -18.63 -0.22
C ARG A 208 -0.17 -17.45 -1.18
N TYR A 209 -1.11 -16.56 -0.91
CA TYR A 209 -1.32 -15.31 -1.62
C TYR A 209 -1.12 -14.13 -0.66
N THR A 210 -0.56 -13.05 -1.18
CA THR A 210 -0.38 -11.80 -0.44
C THR A 210 -1.01 -10.66 -1.19
N TYR A 211 -1.47 -9.65 -0.45
CA TYR A 211 -2.09 -8.45 -1.00
C TYR A 211 -1.72 -7.25 -0.14
N TYR A 212 -1.52 -6.11 -0.79
CA TYR A 212 -1.45 -4.82 -0.12
C TYR A 212 -2.85 -4.21 -0.11
N VAL A 213 -3.34 -3.85 1.07
CA VAL A 213 -4.69 -3.34 1.29
C VAL A 213 -4.65 -2.06 2.10
N THR A 214 -5.52 -1.12 1.77
CA THR A 214 -5.67 0.15 2.48
C THR A 214 -7.10 0.40 2.93
N THR A 215 -7.25 1.07 4.08
CA THR A 215 -8.54 1.54 4.60
C THR A 215 -8.44 3.00 5.07
N ARG A 216 -9.56 3.73 5.05
CA ARG A 216 -9.63 5.10 5.59
C ARG A 216 -9.68 5.14 7.12
N GLU A 217 -10.14 4.05 7.73
CA GLU A 217 -10.23 3.90 9.19
C GLU A 217 -9.35 2.75 9.67
N GLU A 218 -8.83 2.86 10.89
CA GLU A 218 -8.04 1.80 11.51
C GLU A 218 -8.90 0.55 11.78
N VAL A 219 -8.41 -0.60 11.35
CA VAL A 219 -8.96 -1.90 11.72
C VAL A 219 -8.58 -2.16 13.18
N ALA A 220 -9.51 -1.85 14.08
CA ALA A 220 -9.39 -2.06 15.53
C ALA A 220 -8.93 -3.49 15.89
N ASP A 221 -8.30 -3.64 17.06
CA ASP A 221 -7.65 -4.88 17.50
C ASP A 221 -8.59 -6.08 17.74
N ALA A 222 -9.90 -5.83 17.90
CA ALA A 222 -10.93 -6.86 17.96
C ALA A 222 -12.05 -6.53 16.95
N GLY A 223 -12.49 -7.53 16.17
CA GLY A 223 -13.57 -7.34 15.22
C GLY A 223 -13.85 -8.55 14.34
N GLU A 224 -14.76 -8.36 13.41
CA GLU A 224 -15.13 -9.33 12.38
C GLU A 224 -14.27 -9.12 11.12
N LEU A 225 -13.57 -10.17 10.71
CA LEU A 225 -12.89 -10.27 9.42
C LEU A 225 -13.68 -11.28 8.58
N GLY A 226 -14.25 -10.85 7.47
CA GLY A 226 -14.85 -11.75 6.50
C GLY A 226 -13.95 -11.96 5.30
N LEU A 227 -14.01 -13.16 4.72
CA LEU A 227 -13.44 -13.43 3.41
C LEU A 227 -14.55 -13.95 2.50
N LYS A 228 -14.69 -13.29 1.35
CA LYS A 228 -15.62 -13.66 0.29
C LYS A 228 -14.83 -13.94 -0.97
N TRP A 229 -15.32 -14.83 -1.80
CA TRP A 229 -14.78 -14.98 -3.14
C TRP A 229 -15.89 -14.96 -4.18
N ASN A 230 -15.53 -14.63 -5.41
CA ASN A 230 -16.41 -14.73 -6.56
C ASN A 230 -15.76 -15.68 -7.56
N ASN A 231 -16.39 -16.83 -7.79
CA ASN A 231 -16.00 -17.76 -8.82
C ASN A 231 -16.32 -17.18 -10.20
N MET A 232 -15.35 -17.22 -11.10
CA MET A 232 -15.51 -16.82 -12.50
C MET A 232 -15.37 -18.00 -13.45
N ASP A 233 -15.17 -19.20 -12.92
CA ASP A 233 -15.16 -20.45 -13.65
C ASP A 233 -16.47 -21.22 -13.42
N PRO A 234 -17.37 -21.28 -14.43
CA PRO A 234 -18.68 -21.91 -14.29
C PRO A 234 -18.60 -23.45 -14.19
N GLU A 235 -17.47 -24.07 -14.55
CA GLU A 235 -17.30 -25.52 -14.52
C GLU A 235 -16.83 -26.02 -13.14
N VAL A 236 -16.49 -25.09 -12.26
CA VAL A 236 -15.85 -25.34 -10.98
C VAL A 236 -16.84 -25.07 -9.85
N ASP A 237 -16.88 -25.97 -8.87
CA ASP A 237 -17.71 -25.77 -7.67
C ASP A 237 -17.32 -24.46 -6.97
N ASN A 238 -18.32 -23.69 -6.51
CA ASN A 238 -18.13 -22.37 -5.91
C ASN A 238 -17.61 -22.46 -4.46
N GLN A 239 -16.73 -23.45 -4.20
CA GLN A 239 -16.12 -23.73 -2.91
C GLN A 239 -14.61 -23.53 -2.92
N LEU A 240 -14.11 -22.62 -2.08
CA LEU A 240 -12.68 -22.51 -1.76
C LEU A 240 -12.43 -22.83 -0.29
N PHE A 241 -11.34 -23.54 -0.03
CA PHE A 241 -10.92 -23.90 1.33
C PHE A 241 -9.71 -23.07 1.76
N VAL A 242 -9.90 -22.23 2.76
CA VAL A 242 -8.86 -21.37 3.31
C VAL A 242 -8.37 -21.96 4.62
N HIS A 243 -7.05 -22.01 4.79
CA HIS A 243 -6.40 -22.50 5.99
C HIS A 243 -6.20 -21.38 7.02
N SER A 244 -5.75 -20.21 6.55
CA SER A 244 -5.60 -19.03 7.41
C SER A 244 -5.60 -17.73 6.64
N VAL A 245 -6.11 -16.66 7.26
CA VAL A 245 -5.96 -15.28 6.78
C VAL A 245 -5.21 -14.49 7.86
N LYS A 246 -4.09 -13.87 7.47
CA LYS A 246 -3.28 -13.01 8.35
C LYS A 246 -3.36 -11.56 7.88
N LEU A 247 -3.68 -10.65 8.79
CA LEU A 247 -3.66 -9.20 8.56
C LEU A 247 -2.51 -8.58 9.36
N ARG A 248 -1.59 -7.87 8.69
CA ARG A 248 -0.42 -7.26 9.33
C ARG A 248 -0.37 -5.76 9.02
N PRO A 249 -0.46 -4.87 10.01
CA PRO A 249 -0.29 -3.44 9.78
C PRO A 249 1.16 -3.11 9.43
N PHE A 250 1.37 -2.15 8.53
CA PHE A 250 2.72 -1.68 8.17
C PHE A 250 3.32 -0.70 9.19
N ASP A 251 2.47 -0.06 9.99
CA ASP A 251 2.83 0.96 10.98
C ASP A 251 3.17 0.41 12.37
N SER A 252 2.97 -0.89 12.60
CA SER A 252 3.13 -1.50 13.92
C SER A 252 4.51 -1.26 14.54
N TYR A 253 5.59 -1.30 13.74
CA TYR A 253 6.94 -1.03 14.23
C TYR A 253 7.11 0.42 14.71
N PHE A 254 6.55 1.39 13.97
CA PHE A 254 6.71 2.80 14.26
C PHE A 254 5.90 3.22 15.48
N LYS A 255 4.73 2.60 15.69
CA LYS A 255 3.89 2.78 16.89
C LYS A 255 4.47 2.13 18.16
N ARG A 256 5.34 1.11 18.05
CA ARG A 256 5.97 0.43 19.21
C ARG A 256 6.90 1.31 20.04
N SER A 257 7.47 2.37 19.47
CA SER A 257 8.41 3.26 20.19
C SER A 257 7.77 4.06 21.33
N GLU A 258 6.44 4.07 21.45
CA GLU A 258 5.68 4.77 22.49
C GLU A 258 4.80 3.83 23.36
N LEU A 259 4.85 2.52 23.14
CA LEU A 259 4.11 1.55 23.93
C LEU A 259 4.96 1.08 25.14
N PRO A 260 4.37 0.89 26.34
CA PRO A 260 5.08 0.36 27.49
C PRO A 260 5.83 -0.94 27.15
N ARG A 261 7.00 -1.17 27.75
CA ARG A 261 7.87 -2.35 27.55
C ARG A 261 7.16 -3.70 27.72
N ASN A 262 5.95 -3.71 28.27
CA ASN A 262 5.11 -4.89 28.42
C ASN A 262 4.38 -5.28 27.11
N CYS A 263 4.47 -4.47 26.06
CA CYS A 263 3.99 -4.78 24.71
C CYS A 263 5.05 -5.50 23.85
N GLU A 264 6.07 -6.12 24.46
CA GLU A 264 7.12 -6.88 23.76
C GLU A 264 6.58 -8.08 22.96
N ASN A 265 5.34 -8.53 23.23
CA ASN A 265 4.66 -9.61 22.48
C ASN A 265 3.42 -9.16 21.66
N ILE A 266 3.04 -7.88 21.66
CA ILE A 266 1.84 -7.42 20.94
C ILE A 266 2.22 -6.99 19.52
N CYS A 267 2.57 -7.97 18.70
CA CYS A 267 2.36 -7.96 17.27
C CYS A 267 2.07 -9.39 16.84
N ALA A 268 1.05 -9.96 17.48
CA ALA A 268 0.70 -11.34 17.26
C ALA A 268 0.34 -11.55 15.79
N LEU A 269 1.12 -12.43 15.16
CA LEU A 269 0.69 -13.29 14.07
C LEU A 269 -0.79 -13.64 14.25
N ARG A 270 -1.67 -12.99 13.48
CA ARG A 270 -3.12 -13.25 13.51
C ARG A 270 -3.40 -14.46 12.64
N ASP A 271 -3.30 -15.65 13.23
CA ASP A 271 -3.60 -16.90 12.55
C ASP A 271 -5.06 -17.28 12.86
N ILE A 272 -5.97 -17.00 11.93
CA ILE A 272 -7.26 -17.69 11.94
C ILE A 272 -6.97 -19.13 11.50
N LEU A 273 -6.67 -20.01 12.43
CA LEU A 273 -6.53 -21.44 12.20
C LEU A 273 -7.92 -22.05 12.25
N ASN A 274 -8.57 -22.23 11.10
CA ASN A 274 -9.65 -23.20 10.92
C ASN A 274 -9.85 -23.48 9.43
N TYR A 275 -10.10 -24.74 9.09
CA TYR A 275 -10.47 -25.16 7.74
C TYR A 275 -11.83 -24.55 7.40
N LEU A 276 -11.83 -23.44 6.67
CA LEU A 276 -13.03 -22.65 6.43
C LEU A 276 -13.34 -22.65 4.94
N TYR A 277 -14.56 -23.09 4.64
CA TYR A 277 -15.17 -22.98 3.33
C TYR A 277 -15.58 -21.53 3.09
N ILE A 278 -15.37 -21.01 1.89
CA ILE A 278 -15.90 -19.71 1.46
C ILE A 278 -16.59 -19.86 0.10
N ASP A 279 -17.65 -19.07 -0.10
CA ASP A 279 -18.41 -18.94 -1.37
C ASP A 279 -18.76 -17.47 -1.68
N SER A 280 -19.70 -17.27 -2.60
CA SER A 280 -20.21 -15.95 -2.98
C SER A 280 -21.00 -15.25 -1.87
N THR A 281 -21.49 -15.98 -0.86
CA THR A 281 -22.09 -15.41 0.36
C THR A 281 -21.01 -14.97 1.35
N GLY A 282 -19.84 -15.61 1.29
CA GLY A 282 -18.67 -15.32 2.11
C GLY A 282 -18.79 -15.86 3.53
N VAL A 283 -17.68 -15.87 4.27
CA VAL A 283 -17.69 -16.26 5.69
C VAL A 283 -17.10 -15.16 6.53
N VAL A 284 -17.74 -14.90 7.66
CA VAL A 284 -17.32 -13.93 8.67
C VAL A 284 -16.65 -14.68 9.81
N PHE A 285 -15.46 -14.22 10.20
CA PHE A 285 -14.68 -14.76 11.29
C PHE A 285 -14.56 -13.70 12.37
N THR A 286 -14.83 -14.07 13.63
CA THR A 286 -14.43 -13.27 14.78
C THR A 286 -13.01 -13.65 15.15
N TYR A 287 -12.11 -12.67 15.21
CA TYR A 287 -10.74 -12.91 15.68
C TYR A 287 -10.54 -12.27 17.05
N LYS A 288 -9.78 -12.96 17.90
CA LYS A 288 -9.30 -12.41 19.17
C LYS A 288 -7.84 -11.98 18.99
N PRO A 289 -7.38 -10.93 19.69
CA PRO A 289 -5.95 -10.59 19.72
C PRO A 289 -5.16 -11.81 20.19
N GLY A 290 -4.04 -12.13 19.54
CA GLY A 290 -3.14 -13.16 20.06
C GLY A 290 -2.49 -12.65 21.35
N HIS A 291 -2.60 -13.45 22.41
CA HIS A 291 -1.93 -13.21 23.70
C HIS A 291 -0.42 -13.46 23.60
#